data_AF-A0A3C1DQM6-F1
#
_entry.id   AF-A0A3C1DQM6-F1
#
_cell.length_a   1.000
_cell.length_b   1.000
_cell.length_c   1.000
_cell.angle_alpha   90.00
_cell.angle_beta   90.00
_cell.angle_gamma   90.00
#
_symmetry.space_group_name_H-M   'P 1'
#
loop_
_entity.id
_entity.type
_entity.pdbx_description
1 polymer ?
#
loop_
_entity_poly.entity_id
_entity_poly.type
_entity_poly.pdbx_seq_one_letter_code
_entity_poly.pdbx_strand_id
1 'polypeptide(L)' 'HDIERAKVNGTSAALIDRLTLTPERIAAIADAVRDVVKLPDPVGEVIRGYTLPNGLQVRQLRVPMGVVG' A
#
# COMPACT_ATOMS: atom_id res chain seq x y z
N HIS A 1 -26.66 3.60 -2.23
CA HIS A 1 -26.99 2.88 -3.48
C HIS A 1 -26.37 1.49 -3.50
N ASP A 2 -25.06 1.36 -3.24
CA ASP A 2 -24.35 0.08 -3.41
C ASP A 2 -24.71 -0.97 -2.34
N ILE A 3 -24.83 -0.57 -1.07
CA ILE A 3 -25.25 -1.49 0.00
C ILE A 3 -26.69 -1.98 -0.21
N GLU A 4 -27.59 -1.09 -0.62
CA GLU A 4 -28.98 -1.47 -0.92
C GLU A 4 -29.03 -2.43 -2.13
N ARG A 5 -28.24 -2.17 -3.18
CA ARG A 5 -28.09 -3.11 -4.30
C ARG A 5 -27.51 -4.45 -3.85
N ALA A 6 -26.51 -4.46 -2.98
CA ALA A 6 -25.92 -5.69 -2.45
C ALA A 6 -26.93 -6.52 -1.65
N LYS A 7 -27.76 -5.87 -0.82
CA LYS A 7 -28.86 -6.51 -0.10
C LYS A 7 -29.88 -7.13 -1.06
N VAL A 8 -30.32 -6.38 -2.08
CA VAL A 8 -31.27 -6.87 -3.09
C VAL A 8 -30.70 -8.04 -3.89
N ASN A 9 -29.40 -8.01 -4.19
CA ASN A 9 -28.71 -9.08 -4.92
C ASN A 9 -28.39 -10.32 -4.06
N GLY A 10 -28.89 -10.40 -2.82
CA GLY A 10 -28.67 -11.56 -1.94
C GLY A 10 -27.24 -11.71 -1.45
N THR A 11 -26.47 -10.62 -1.42
CA THR A 11 -25.09 -10.64 -0.90
C THR A 11 -25.11 -10.98 0.59
N SER A 12 -24.17 -11.83 1.04
CA SER A 12 -24.12 -12.23 2.45
C SER A 12 -23.99 -11.03 3.39
N ALA A 13 -24.61 -11.10 4.56
CA ALA A 13 -24.55 -10.04 5.56
C ALA A 13 -23.11 -9.72 6.00
N ALA A 14 -22.25 -10.75 6.09
CA ALA A 14 -20.83 -10.57 6.41
C ALA A 14 -20.08 -9.75 5.35
N LEU A 15 -20.39 -9.96 4.06
CA LEU A 15 -19.79 -9.17 2.98
C LEU A 15 -20.34 -7.74 2.96
N ILE A 16 -21.63 -7.56 3.23
CA ILE A 16 -22.25 -6.23 3.36
C ILE A 16 -21.61 -5.44 4.49
N ASP A 17 -21.35 -6.06 5.65
CA ASP A 17 -20.63 -5.40 6.75
C ASP A 17 -19.22 -4.95 6.34
N ARG A 18 -18.47 -5.79 5.62
CA ARG A 18 -17.14 -5.43 5.11
C ARG A 18 -17.17 -4.27 4.12
N LEU A 19 -18.20 -4.20 3.29
CA LEU A 19 -18.39 -3.14 2.29
C LEU A 19 -18.88 -1.83 2.91
N THR A 20 -19.50 -1.88 4.09
CA THR A 20 -20.13 -0.71 4.71
C THR A 20 -19.06 0.22 5.29
N LEU A 21 -19.06 1.48 4.83
CA LEU A 21 -18.25 2.56 5.38
C LEU A 21 -19.05 3.35 6.40
N THR A 22 -18.66 3.25 7.67
CA THR A 22 -19.18 4.08 8.77
C THR A 22 -18.24 5.26 9.01
N PRO A 23 -18.68 6.32 9.71
CA PRO A 23 -17.81 7.44 10.08
C PRO A 23 -16.51 6.99 10.78
N GLU A 24 -16.61 6.00 11.67
CA GLU A 24 -15.48 5.45 12.41
C GLU A 24 -14.50 4.73 11.48
N ARG A 25 -15.01 3.94 10.52
CA ARG A 25 -14.17 3.26 9.53
C ARG A 25 -13.48 4.25 8.59
N ILE A 26 -14.16 5.33 8.21
CA ILE A 26 -13.57 6.40 7.39
C ILE A 26 -12.45 7.11 8.16
N ALA A 27 -12.67 7.42 9.44
CA ALA A 27 -11.64 8.00 10.30
C ALA A 27 -10.41 7.08 10.39
N ALA A 28 -10.62 5.78 10.62
CA ALA A 28 -9.54 4.80 10.67
C ALA A 28 -8.76 4.69 9.34
N ILE A 29 -9.43 4.74 8.19
CA ILE A 29 -8.77 4.77 6.87
C ILE A 29 -7.92 6.03 6.72
N ALA A 30 -8.44 7.19 7.10
CA ALA A 30 -7.69 8.44 7.04
C ALA A 30 -6.44 8.42 7.93
N ASP A 31 -6.56 7.87 9.14
CA ASP A 31 -5.43 7.71 10.06
C ASP A 31 -4.40 6.73 9.53
N ALA A 32 -4.82 5.59 8.96
CA ALA A 32 -3.92 4.65 8.32
C ALA A 32 -3.11 5.28 7.18
N VAL A 33 -3.73 6.12 6.34
CA VAL A 33 -3.02 6.86 5.29
C VAL A 33 -2.00 7.83 5.90
N ARG A 34 -2.37 8.56 6.96
CA ARG A 34 -1.44 9.46 7.66
C ARG A 34 -0.28 8.70 8.30
N ASP A 35 -0.51 7.49 8.79
CA ASP A 35 0.54 6.66 9.37
C ASP A 35 1.51 6.14 8.31
N VAL A 36 1.02 5.74 7.13
CA VAL A 36 1.89 5.36 6.00
C VAL A 36 2.81 6.51 5.59
N VAL A 37 2.31 7.75 5.57
CA VAL A 37 3.11 8.95 5.24
C VAL A 37 4.28 9.17 6.23
N LYS A 38 4.18 8.67 7.46
CA LYS A 38 5.26 8.81 8.46
C LYS A 38 6.38 7.78 8.29
N LEU A 39 6.18 6.75 7.47
CA LEU A 39 7.18 5.70 7.28
C LEU A 39 8.34 6.23 6.42
N PRO A 40 9.58 5.77 6.68
CA PRO A 40 10.72 6.08 5.81
C PRO A 40 10.47 5.64 4.37
N ASP A 41 10.96 6.41 3.40
CA ASP A 41 10.87 6.03 1.98
C ASP A 41 11.70 4.76 1.73
N PRO A 42 11.08 3.65 1.30
CA PRO A 42 11.81 2.39 1.07
C PRO A 42 12.59 2.39 -0.25
N VAL A 43 12.45 3.41 -1.10
CA VAL A 43 13.04 3.47 -2.44
C VAL A 43 14.27 4.40 -2.45
N GLY A 44 15.29 4.04 -3.24
CA GLY A 44 16.45 4.89 -3.49
C GLY A 44 17.64 4.70 -2.54
N GLU A 45 17.49 3.91 -1.47
CA GLU A 45 18.60 3.58 -0.58
C GLU A 45 19.64 2.65 -1.26
N VAL A 46 20.92 3.00 -1.14
CA VAL A 46 22.04 2.15 -1.56
C VAL A 46 22.29 1.10 -0.47
N ILE A 47 22.04 -0.16 -0.79
CA ILE A 47 22.23 -1.28 0.13
C ILE A 47 23.72 -1.63 0.27
N ARG A 48 24.47 -1.56 -0.83
CA ARG A 48 25.91 -1.86 -0.88
C ARG A 48 26.53 -1.37 -2.18
N GLY A 49 27.84 -1.09 -2.16
CA GLY A 49 28.61 -0.80 -3.36
C GLY A 49 30.10 -1.06 -3.17
N TYR A 50 30.81 -1.29 -4.27
CA TYR A 50 32.26 -1.49 -4.29
C TYR A 50 32.87 -1.04 -5.62
N THR A 51 34.17 -0.76 -5.63
CA THR A 51 34.94 -0.39 -6.81
C THR A 51 35.76 -1.60 -7.30
N LEU A 52 35.65 -1.89 -8.59
CA LEU A 52 36.43 -2.94 -9.23
C LEU A 52 37.87 -2.47 -9.52
N PRO A 53 38.85 -3.37 -9.65
CA PRO A 53 40.25 -3.01 -9.94
C PRO A 53 40.46 -2.23 -11.24
N ASN A 54 39.52 -2.32 -12.19
CA ASN A 54 39.50 -1.57 -13.44
C ASN A 54 38.83 -0.19 -13.33
N GLY A 55 38.43 0.23 -12.13
CA GLY A 55 37.82 1.53 -11.85
C GLY A 55 36.30 1.59 -11.94
N LEU A 56 35.61 0.51 -12.32
CA LEU A 56 34.14 0.49 -12.38
C LEU A 56 33.50 0.52 -10.98
N GLN A 57 32.44 1.31 -10.82
CA GLN A 57 31.68 1.40 -9.58
C GLN A 57 30.39 0.58 -9.67
N VAL A 58 30.23 -0.38 -8.75
CA VAL A 58 29.03 -1.21 -8.64
C VAL A 58 28.22 -0.75 -7.43
N ARG A 59 26.91 -0.56 -7.60
CA ARG A 59 25.97 -0.17 -6.53
C ARG A 59 24.70 -0.99 -6.62
N GLN A 60 24.21 -1.48 -5.49
CA GLN A 60 22.89 -2.08 -5.35
C GLN A 60 21.94 -1.07 -4.70
N LEU A 61 20.84 -0.77 -5.39
CA LEU A 61 19.84 0.23 -4.99
C LEU A 61 18.48 -0.46 -4.75
N ARG A 62 17.69 0.05 -3.80
CA ARG A 62 16.26 -0.30 -3.72
C ARG A 62 15.49 0.42 -4.82
N VAL A 63 14.76 -0.34 -5.63
CA VAL A 63 13.93 0.18 -6.73
C VAL A 63 12.47 -0.28 -6.55
N PRO A 64 11.48 0.47 -7.06
CA PRO A 64 10.09 0.04 -7.01
C PRO A 64 9.88 -1.30 -7.72
N MET A 65 8.99 -2.15 -7.19
CA MET A 65 8.68 -3.44 -7.82
C MET A 65 7.98 -3.31 -9.18
N GLY A 66 7.46 -2.13 -9.51
CA GLY A 66 6.64 -1.90 -10.70
C GLY A 66 5.16 -1.92 -10.33
N VAL A 67 4.36 -2.73 -11.03
CA VAL A 67 2.91 -2.77 -10.86
C VAL A 67 2.51 -3.87 -9.86
N VAL A 68 1.64 -3.51 -8.91
CA VAL A 68 0.94 -4.44 -8.02
C VAL A 68 -0.54 -4.43 -8.41
N GLY A 69 -1.14 -5.60 -8.62
CA GLY A 69 -2.53 -5.78 -9.05
C GLY A 69 -3.24 -6.89 -8.30
#